data_AF-A0A9E0RS73-F1
#
_entry.id   AF-A0A9E0RS73-F1
#
_cell.length_a   1.000
_cell.length_b   1.000
_cell.length_c   1.000
_cell.angle_alpha   90.00
_cell.angle_beta   90.00
_cell.angle_gamma   90.00
#
_symmetry.space_group_name_H-M   'P 1'
#
loop_
_entity.id
_entity.type
_entity.pdbx_description
1 polymer ?
#
loop_
_entity_poly.entity_id
_entity_poly.type
_entity_poly.pdbx_seq_one_letter_code
_entity_poly.pdbx_strand_id
1 'polypeptide(L)'
;CPYHAWTYSNKGELIGVYGEDSFGEVDRASMGLAELPCDERSGVIFACLTPGKPLDLDNWLGEFAEKLAHQNLEQWHLYTERFLSGAGWKATLDGYLEVYHHDSVHGKTVGPYTVGNLLVHDTWGAHQRMVIARKDITELNKTAPENWEAPESYIRVVHSVFPNLSISAILGGQCLIGFVYPGETSTTTVTRQLILSAEAPATDEEKATIESFSQMTLQAVRDEDYALVATVQGALHAGANESFLIGKNEPAVQHYHRTIASICGT
;
A
#
# COMPACT_ATOMS: atom_id res chain seq x y z
N CYS A 1 19.24 23.36 -7.04
CA CYS A 1 18.94 23.05 -8.46
C CYS A 1 20.26 22.86 -9.21
N PRO A 2 20.56 21.66 -9.72
CA PRO A 2 21.86 21.37 -10.34
C PRO A 2 22.13 22.12 -11.64
N TYR A 3 21.09 22.62 -12.33
CA TYR A 3 21.26 23.28 -13.62
C TYR A 3 22.00 24.63 -13.48
N HIS A 4 21.58 25.47 -12.53
CA HIS A 4 22.15 26.82 -12.34
C HIS A 4 22.46 27.16 -10.87
N ALA A 5 22.59 26.15 -10.00
CA ALA A 5 22.94 26.30 -8.59
C ALA A 5 22.03 27.23 -7.77
N TRP A 6 20.75 27.37 -8.13
CA TRP A 6 19.76 28.01 -7.25
C TRP A 6 19.50 27.12 -6.03
N THR A 7 19.50 27.72 -4.85
CA THR A 7 19.43 27.00 -3.57
C THR A 7 18.11 27.33 -2.89
N TYR A 8 17.41 26.28 -2.46
CA TYR A 8 16.14 26.37 -1.75
C TYR A 8 16.31 25.83 -0.33
N SER A 9 15.62 26.40 0.64
CA SER A 9 15.57 25.85 2.00
C SER A 9 14.76 24.55 2.02
N ASN A 10 14.83 23.78 3.11
CA ASN A 10 13.96 22.61 3.31
C ASN A 10 12.47 22.98 3.48
N LYS A 11 12.14 24.28 3.48
CA LYS A 11 10.77 24.81 3.45
C LYS A 11 10.38 25.34 2.05
N GLY A 12 11.25 25.18 1.05
CA GLY A 12 11.00 25.60 -0.32
C GLY A 12 11.32 27.07 -0.64
N GLU A 13 11.81 27.85 0.32
CA GLU A 13 12.13 29.28 0.10
C GLU A 13 13.40 29.43 -0.76
N LEU A 14 13.41 30.38 -1.70
CA LEU A 14 14.60 30.69 -2.51
C LEU A 14 15.65 31.45 -1.67
N ILE A 15 16.67 30.73 -1.20
CA ILE A 15 17.72 31.28 -0.32
C ILE A 15 19.01 31.64 -1.06
N GLY A 16 19.24 31.13 -2.27
CA GLY A 16 20.44 31.46 -3.04
C GLY A 16 20.20 31.50 -4.54
N VAL A 17 20.72 32.55 -5.20
CA VAL A 17 20.72 32.74 -6.65
C VAL A 17 22.17 32.84 -7.09
N TYR A 18 22.64 31.90 -7.91
CA TYR A 18 24.00 31.98 -8.46
C TYR A 18 24.10 33.15 -9.44
N GLY A 19 25.13 33.99 -9.27
CA GLY A 19 25.33 35.17 -10.12
C GLY A 19 24.20 36.20 -10.01
N GLU A 20 23.61 36.38 -8.82
CA GLU A 20 22.44 37.24 -8.55
C GLU A 20 22.54 38.64 -9.19
N ASP A 21 23.72 39.25 -9.19
CA ASP A 21 23.98 40.56 -9.83
C ASP A 21 23.64 40.60 -11.34
N SER A 22 23.51 39.44 -11.99
CA SER A 22 23.13 39.32 -13.41
C SER A 22 21.62 39.40 -13.67
N PHE A 23 20.78 39.31 -12.63
CA PHE A 23 19.32 39.19 -12.74
C PHE A 23 18.55 40.47 -12.36
N GLY A 24 19.24 41.52 -11.92
CA GLY A 24 18.58 42.71 -11.36
C GLY A 24 17.94 42.40 -10.01
N GLU A 25 16.83 43.06 -9.68
CA GLU A 25 16.08 42.80 -8.44
C GLU A 25 15.29 41.49 -8.56
N VAL A 26 15.58 40.53 -7.68
CA VAL A 26 14.90 39.22 -7.63
C VAL A 26 13.93 39.20 -6.45
N ASP A 27 12.62 39.11 -6.73
CA ASP A 27 11.61 38.85 -5.70
C ASP A 27 11.62 37.37 -5.31
N ARG A 28 12.50 37.03 -4.37
CA ARG A 28 12.68 35.66 -3.86
C ARG A 28 11.41 35.07 -3.25
N ALA A 29 10.50 35.89 -2.72
CA ALA A 29 9.26 35.41 -2.13
C ALA A 29 8.30 34.82 -3.18
N SER A 30 8.37 35.31 -4.42
CA SER A 30 7.57 34.81 -5.54
C SER A 30 8.18 33.59 -6.26
N MET A 31 9.44 33.24 -5.94
CA MET A 31 10.22 32.23 -6.67
C MET A 31 10.58 31.00 -5.82
N GLY A 32 9.81 30.73 -4.76
CA GLY A 32 9.94 29.50 -3.97
C GLY A 32 9.46 28.25 -4.74
N LEU A 33 9.72 27.07 -4.17
CA LEU A 33 9.14 25.82 -4.65
C LEU A 33 7.62 25.83 -4.42
N ALA A 34 6.88 25.17 -5.30
CA ALA A 34 5.44 24.98 -5.11
C ALA A 34 5.18 24.09 -3.88
N GLU A 35 4.45 24.61 -2.90
CA GLU A 35 4.08 23.89 -1.69
C GLU A 35 2.94 22.91 -1.96
N LEU A 36 3.09 21.68 -1.45
CA LEU A 36 2.06 20.66 -1.47
C LEU A 36 1.61 20.38 -0.04
N PRO A 37 0.32 20.52 0.28
CA PRO A 37 -0.20 20.21 1.61
C PRO A 37 0.09 18.75 1.98
N CYS A 38 0.70 18.54 3.13
CA CYS A 38 0.99 17.22 3.67
C CYS A 38 0.71 17.16 5.18
N ASP A 39 0.44 15.95 5.67
CA ASP A 39 0.23 15.68 7.08
C ASP A 39 0.61 14.21 7.36
N GLU A 40 0.88 13.89 8.62
CA GLU A 40 1.29 12.55 9.06
C GLU A 40 0.26 11.95 10.02
N ARG A 41 -0.15 10.70 9.78
CA ARG A 41 -0.93 9.92 10.75
C ARG A 41 -0.39 8.50 10.81
N SER A 42 -0.24 7.98 12.03
CA SER A 42 0.14 6.58 12.29
C SER A 42 1.41 6.16 11.52
N GLY A 43 2.44 7.00 11.50
CA GLY A 43 3.70 6.74 10.80
C GLY A 43 3.65 6.81 9.27
N VAL A 44 2.54 7.29 8.68
CA VAL A 44 2.36 7.44 7.23
C VAL A 44 2.20 8.92 6.86
N ILE A 45 3.00 9.37 5.89
CA ILE A 45 2.92 10.72 5.32
C ILE A 45 1.92 10.73 4.15
N PHE A 46 0.93 11.61 4.23
CA PHE A 46 -0.05 11.87 3.18
C PHE A 46 0.24 13.23 2.54
N ALA A 47 0.10 13.31 1.22
CA ALA A 47 0.28 14.57 0.49
C ALA A 47 -0.82 14.77 -0.55
N CYS A 48 -1.30 16.00 -0.68
CA CYS A 48 -2.19 16.40 -1.76
C CYS A 48 -1.37 16.97 -2.92
N LEU A 49 -1.48 16.38 -4.11
CA LEU A 49 -0.76 16.85 -5.30
C LEU A 49 -1.39 18.12 -5.92
N THR A 50 -2.44 18.69 -5.32
CA THR A 50 -3.05 19.95 -5.75
C THR A 50 -2.57 21.08 -4.82
N PRO A 51 -1.70 21.99 -5.29
CA PRO A 51 -1.26 23.13 -4.49
C PRO A 51 -2.45 23.95 -3.98
N GLY A 52 -2.37 24.37 -2.71
CA GLY A 52 -3.39 25.21 -2.06
C GLY A 52 -4.70 24.50 -1.71
N LYS A 53 -4.89 23.22 -2.05
CA LYS A 53 -6.07 22.45 -1.62
C LYS A 53 -5.88 21.98 -0.18
N PRO A 54 -6.74 22.37 0.79
CA PRO A 54 -6.58 21.93 2.17
C PRO A 54 -6.65 20.41 2.26
N LEU A 55 -5.75 19.83 3.06
CA LEU A 55 -5.74 18.42 3.41
C LEU A 55 -6.35 18.27 4.80
N ASP A 56 -7.59 17.79 4.87
CA ASP A 56 -8.25 17.43 6.13
C ASP A 56 -8.15 15.92 6.32
N LEU A 57 -7.04 15.50 6.93
CA LEU A 57 -6.71 14.08 7.07
C LEU A 57 -7.58 13.39 8.13
N ASP A 58 -8.01 14.13 9.16
CA ASP A 58 -8.85 13.58 10.23
C ASP A 58 -10.25 13.25 9.71
N ASN A 59 -10.84 14.14 8.91
CA ASN A 59 -12.11 13.85 8.24
C ASN A 59 -11.96 12.78 7.16
N TRP A 60 -10.84 12.76 6.44
CA TRP A 60 -10.59 11.77 5.39
C TRP A 60 -10.52 10.35 5.95
N LEU A 61 -9.74 10.14 7.02
CA LEU A 61 -9.61 8.83 7.65
C LEU A 61 -10.82 8.49 8.54
N GLY A 62 -11.42 9.47 9.20
CA GLY A 62 -12.54 9.24 10.13
C GLY A 62 -12.22 8.17 11.18
N GLU A 63 -13.16 7.26 11.42
CA GLU A 63 -12.98 6.14 12.35
C GLU A 63 -11.86 5.16 11.95
N PHE A 64 -11.44 5.16 10.69
CA PHE A 64 -10.33 4.32 10.24
C PHE A 64 -8.99 4.73 10.85
N ALA A 65 -8.84 5.99 11.26
CA ALA A 65 -7.61 6.50 11.86
C ALA A 65 -7.18 5.67 13.08
N GLU A 66 -8.13 5.25 13.92
CA GLU A 66 -7.86 4.40 15.09
C GLU A 66 -7.37 3.01 14.68
N LYS A 67 -7.94 2.43 13.61
CA LYS A 67 -7.56 1.10 13.13
C LYS A 67 -6.17 1.12 12.50
N LEU A 68 -5.83 2.20 11.80
CA LEU A 68 -4.49 2.43 11.29
C LEU A 68 -3.49 2.64 12.43
N ALA A 69 -3.86 3.39 13.48
CA ALA A 69 -3.01 3.62 14.65
C ALA A 69 -2.63 2.32 15.37
N HIS A 70 -3.53 1.33 15.43
CA HIS A 70 -3.21 0.02 16.02
C HIS A 70 -2.09 -0.76 15.31
N GLN A 71 -1.66 -0.33 14.13
CA GLN A 71 -0.49 -0.91 13.46
C GLN A 71 0.83 -0.39 14.05
N ASN A 72 0.82 0.73 14.78
CA ASN A 72 1.98 1.38 15.40
C ASN A 72 3.15 1.58 14.43
N LEU A 73 2.89 1.91 13.15
CA LEU A 73 3.92 1.94 12.08
C LEU A 73 5.06 2.91 12.37
N GLU A 74 4.83 3.92 13.20
CA GLU A 74 5.87 4.85 13.68
C GLU A 74 6.99 4.18 14.48
N GLN A 75 6.77 2.96 15.00
CA GLN A 75 7.78 2.17 15.71
C GLN A 75 8.49 1.15 14.82
N TRP A 76 8.06 0.98 13.58
CA TRP A 76 8.61 -0.06 12.70
C TRP A 76 9.92 0.40 12.05
N HIS A 77 10.77 -0.57 11.72
CA HIS A 77 12.06 -0.35 11.08
C HIS A 77 12.03 -0.76 9.61
N LEU A 78 12.43 0.15 8.72
CA LEU A 78 12.57 -0.15 7.30
C LEU A 78 13.75 -1.11 7.08
N TYR A 79 13.45 -2.28 6.50
CA TYR A 79 14.47 -3.24 6.07
C TYR A 79 14.91 -2.99 4.63
N THR A 80 13.96 -2.86 3.70
CA THR A 80 14.28 -2.57 2.30
C THR A 80 13.14 -1.86 1.58
N GLU A 81 13.49 -1.15 0.52
CA GLU A 81 12.58 -0.47 -0.40
C GLU A 81 12.85 -0.94 -1.83
N ARG A 82 11.77 -1.16 -2.59
CA ARG A 82 11.83 -1.56 -4.00
C ARG A 82 10.78 -0.82 -4.80
N PHE A 83 11.08 -0.61 -6.08
CA PHE A 83 10.13 -0.11 -7.07
C PHE A 83 9.86 -1.21 -8.09
N LEU A 84 8.60 -1.59 -8.24
CA LEU A 84 8.16 -2.65 -9.12
C LEU A 84 7.30 -2.05 -10.23
N SER A 85 7.74 -2.20 -11.47
CA SER A 85 6.92 -1.88 -12.63
C SER A 85 5.93 -3.01 -12.90
N GLY A 86 4.70 -2.66 -13.25
CA GLY A 86 3.66 -3.63 -13.56
C GLY A 86 2.67 -3.12 -14.60
N ALA A 87 1.64 -3.93 -14.85
CA ALA A 87 0.55 -3.59 -15.74
C ALA A 87 -0.64 -3.05 -14.93
N GLY A 88 -1.29 -1.99 -15.43
CA GLY A 88 -2.59 -1.50 -14.98
C GLY A 88 -2.74 -1.30 -13.48
N TRP A 89 -2.63 -0.07 -12.98
CA TRP A 89 -2.66 0.20 -11.54
C TRP A 89 -3.93 -0.32 -10.83
N LYS A 90 -5.11 -0.28 -11.47
CA LYS A 90 -6.35 -0.83 -10.89
C LYS A 90 -6.29 -2.35 -10.77
N ALA A 91 -5.93 -3.03 -11.87
CA ALA A 91 -5.82 -4.49 -11.88
C ALA A 91 -4.71 -4.98 -10.93
N THR A 92 -3.63 -4.20 -10.79
CA THR A 92 -2.60 -4.46 -9.79
C THR A 92 -3.17 -4.35 -8.38
N LEU A 93 -3.91 -3.28 -8.07
CA LEU A 93 -4.48 -3.10 -6.75
C LEU A 93 -5.57 -4.13 -6.44
N ASP A 94 -6.34 -4.59 -7.43
CA ASP A 94 -7.33 -5.66 -7.26
C ASP A 94 -6.68 -6.92 -6.66
N GLY A 95 -5.47 -7.29 -7.11
CA GLY A 95 -4.72 -8.42 -6.54
C GLY A 95 -4.29 -8.22 -5.08
N TYR A 96 -4.21 -6.98 -4.57
CA TYR A 96 -3.98 -6.71 -3.14
C TYR A 96 -5.27 -6.79 -2.31
N LEU A 97 -6.44 -6.90 -2.94
CA LEU A 97 -7.76 -6.75 -2.33
C LEU A 97 -8.59 -8.04 -2.28
N GLU A 98 -8.02 -9.18 -2.64
CA GLU A 98 -8.68 -10.47 -2.53
C GLU A 98 -7.70 -11.62 -2.29
N VAL A 99 -8.24 -12.77 -1.92
CA VAL A 99 -7.49 -14.01 -1.63
C VAL A 99 -8.06 -15.21 -2.39
N TYR A 100 -8.84 -14.96 -3.44
CA TYR A 100 -9.46 -15.99 -4.25
C TYR A 100 -8.41 -16.72 -5.10
N HIS A 101 -7.44 -16.00 -5.65
CA HIS A 101 -6.39 -16.60 -6.48
C HIS A 101 -5.29 -17.31 -5.66
N HIS A 102 -5.20 -17.06 -4.35
CA HIS A 102 -4.09 -17.52 -3.49
C HIS A 102 -3.79 -19.03 -3.61
N ASP A 103 -4.82 -19.88 -3.58
CA ASP A 103 -4.63 -21.34 -3.65
C ASP A 103 -4.06 -21.81 -5.00
N SER A 104 -4.33 -21.07 -6.07
CA SER A 104 -3.92 -21.43 -7.43
C SER A 104 -2.60 -20.80 -7.86
N VAL A 105 -2.34 -19.57 -7.41
CA VAL A 105 -1.21 -18.74 -7.89
C VAL A 105 -0.04 -18.80 -6.93
N HIS A 106 -0.31 -18.74 -5.63
CA HIS A 106 0.72 -18.63 -4.59
C HIS A 106 1.12 -19.97 -3.98
N GLY A 107 1.10 -21.05 -4.77
CA GLY A 107 1.39 -22.41 -4.30
C GLY A 107 2.80 -22.57 -3.71
N LYS A 108 3.73 -21.67 -4.05
CA LYS A 108 5.12 -21.67 -3.55
C LYS A 108 5.39 -20.62 -2.46
N THR A 109 4.44 -19.72 -2.19
CA THR A 109 4.64 -18.55 -1.34
C THR A 109 3.58 -18.48 -0.25
N VAL A 110 2.51 -17.69 -0.41
CA VAL A 110 1.51 -17.42 0.63
C VAL A 110 0.39 -18.47 0.73
N GLY A 111 0.10 -19.19 -0.35
CA GLY A 111 -0.97 -20.19 -0.44
C GLY A 111 -0.85 -21.36 0.55
N PRO A 112 0.35 -21.91 0.83
CA PRO A 112 0.53 -22.94 1.86
C PRO A 112 0.07 -22.54 3.26
N TYR A 113 0.09 -21.24 3.60
CA TYR A 113 -0.17 -20.74 4.96
C TYR A 113 -1.56 -20.13 5.14
N THR A 114 -2.24 -19.80 4.04
CA THR A 114 -3.49 -19.04 4.02
C THR A 114 -4.69 -19.93 3.73
N VAL A 115 -5.82 -19.71 4.39
CA VAL A 115 -7.10 -20.27 3.94
C VAL A 115 -7.58 -19.44 2.75
N GLY A 116 -7.45 -19.97 1.54
CA GLY A 116 -7.92 -19.31 0.32
C GLY A 116 -9.44 -19.15 0.30
N ASN A 117 -9.91 -18.20 -0.51
CA ASN A 117 -11.36 -17.96 -0.72
C ASN A 117 -12.18 -17.73 0.56
N LEU A 118 -11.53 -17.22 1.62
CA LEU A 118 -12.17 -16.88 2.89
C LEU A 118 -11.61 -15.53 3.38
N LEU A 119 -12.49 -14.53 3.45
CA LEU A 119 -12.14 -13.16 3.79
C LEU A 119 -13.20 -12.55 4.70
N VAL A 120 -12.78 -11.98 5.83
CA VAL A 120 -13.61 -11.04 6.60
C VAL A 120 -13.26 -9.63 6.14
N HIS A 121 -14.27 -8.80 5.93
CA HIS A 121 -14.12 -7.48 5.32
C HIS A 121 -14.88 -6.43 6.12
N ASP A 122 -14.16 -5.37 6.52
CA ASP A 122 -14.69 -4.20 7.21
C ASP A 122 -14.41 -2.93 6.40
N THR A 123 -15.31 -1.94 6.46
CA THR A 123 -15.21 -0.70 5.68
C THR A 123 -15.47 0.53 6.54
N TRP A 124 -14.74 1.61 6.27
CA TRP A 124 -14.91 2.93 6.85
C TRP A 124 -14.75 3.99 5.77
N GLY A 125 -15.87 4.49 5.26
CA GLY A 125 -15.85 5.38 4.10
C GLY A 125 -15.22 4.69 2.89
N ALA A 126 -14.12 5.24 2.38
CA ALA A 126 -13.35 4.69 1.26
C ALA A 126 -12.29 3.65 1.70
N HIS A 127 -11.99 3.58 3.00
CA HIS A 127 -10.96 2.73 3.55
C HIS A 127 -11.52 1.38 3.98
N GLN A 128 -10.69 0.35 3.95
CA GLN A 128 -11.14 -1.00 4.23
C GLN A 128 -10.07 -1.84 4.92
N ARG A 129 -10.54 -2.89 5.60
CA ARG A 129 -9.69 -3.89 6.23
C ARG A 129 -10.13 -5.28 5.79
N MET A 130 -9.14 -6.11 5.52
CA MET A 130 -9.29 -7.51 5.19
C MET A 130 -8.63 -8.34 6.28
N VAL A 131 -9.36 -9.32 6.81
CA VAL A 131 -8.81 -10.30 7.75
C VAL A 131 -8.85 -11.67 7.09
N ILE A 132 -7.68 -12.28 7.03
CA ILE A 132 -7.41 -13.51 6.30
C ILE A 132 -7.00 -14.56 7.32
N ALA A 133 -7.70 -15.70 7.33
CA ALA A 133 -7.37 -16.79 8.22
C ALA A 133 -6.12 -17.54 7.74
N ARG A 134 -5.24 -17.91 8.68
CA ARG A 134 -4.17 -18.87 8.44
C ARG A 134 -4.71 -20.29 8.56
N LYS A 135 -4.08 -21.27 7.90
CA LYS A 135 -4.56 -22.67 7.93
C LYS A 135 -4.53 -23.30 9.32
N ASP A 136 -3.64 -22.84 10.18
CA ASP A 136 -3.54 -23.26 11.58
C ASP A 136 -4.65 -22.67 12.48
N ILE A 137 -5.54 -21.80 11.98
CA ILE A 137 -6.67 -21.24 12.76
C ILE A 137 -7.59 -22.33 13.36
N THR A 138 -7.62 -23.51 12.74
CA THR A 138 -8.42 -24.64 13.23
C THR A 138 -7.95 -25.17 14.59
N GLU A 139 -6.73 -24.84 15.02
CA GLU A 139 -6.21 -25.14 16.35
C GLU A 139 -7.04 -24.47 17.45
N LEU A 140 -7.61 -23.29 17.19
CA LEU A 140 -8.50 -22.58 18.12
C LEU A 140 -9.79 -23.36 18.42
N ASN A 141 -10.19 -24.32 17.58
CA ASN A 141 -11.35 -25.18 17.86
C ASN A 141 -11.10 -26.18 19.01
N LYS A 142 -9.84 -26.34 19.45
CA LYS A 142 -9.47 -27.27 20.53
C LYS A 142 -9.75 -26.69 21.92
N THR A 143 -9.97 -25.38 22.03
CA THR A 143 -10.28 -24.68 23.29
C THR A 143 -11.50 -23.80 23.10
N ALA A 144 -12.18 -23.46 24.20
CA ALA A 144 -13.29 -22.50 24.15
C ALA A 144 -12.76 -21.08 23.90
N PRO A 145 -13.53 -20.18 23.24
CA PRO A 145 -13.08 -18.82 22.91
C PRO A 145 -12.54 -18.01 24.08
N GLU A 146 -13.06 -18.24 25.29
CA GLU A 146 -12.61 -17.55 26.51
C GLU A 146 -11.19 -17.95 26.93
N ASN A 147 -10.65 -19.04 26.36
CA ASN A 147 -9.32 -19.60 26.63
C ASN A 147 -8.40 -19.50 25.40
N TRP A 148 -8.74 -18.66 24.40
CA TRP A 148 -7.83 -18.42 23.28
C TRP A 148 -6.65 -17.58 23.74
N GLU A 149 -5.46 -18.13 23.58
CA GLU A 149 -4.20 -17.43 23.79
C GLU A 149 -3.74 -16.85 22.44
N ALA A 150 -3.57 -15.53 22.36
CA ALA A 150 -3.12 -14.80 21.16
C ALA A 150 -3.83 -15.20 19.84
N PRO A 151 -5.18 -15.17 19.77
CA PRO A 151 -5.94 -15.57 18.58
C PRO A 151 -5.57 -14.77 17.31
N GLU A 152 -5.07 -13.55 17.47
CA GLU A 152 -4.55 -12.70 16.40
C GLU A 152 -3.37 -13.33 15.63
N SER A 153 -2.62 -14.25 16.24
CA SER A 153 -1.51 -14.96 15.58
C SER A 153 -1.96 -15.91 14.47
N TYR A 154 -3.25 -16.29 14.47
CA TYR A 154 -3.89 -17.17 13.48
C TYR A 154 -4.55 -16.43 12.32
N ILE A 155 -4.44 -15.10 12.28
CA ILE A 155 -4.97 -14.27 11.21
C ILE A 155 -3.88 -13.35 10.65
N ARG A 156 -4.08 -12.90 9.42
CA ARG A 156 -3.33 -11.81 8.80
C ARG A 156 -4.30 -10.68 8.53
N VAL A 157 -3.87 -9.45 8.80
CA VAL A 157 -4.69 -8.26 8.59
C VAL A 157 -4.05 -7.40 7.52
N VAL A 158 -4.86 -6.99 6.55
CA VAL A 158 -4.46 -6.05 5.50
C VAL A 158 -5.33 -4.82 5.58
N HIS A 159 -4.72 -3.67 5.80
CA HIS A 159 -5.36 -2.36 5.78
C HIS A 159 -5.16 -1.74 4.40
N SER A 160 -6.25 -1.44 3.70
CA SER A 160 -6.22 -0.72 2.43
C SER A 160 -6.70 0.72 2.66
N VAL A 161 -5.76 1.65 2.55
CA VAL A 161 -6.01 3.08 2.66
C VAL A 161 -6.15 3.63 1.25
N PHE A 162 -7.40 3.87 0.85
CA PHE A 162 -7.70 4.54 -0.42
C PHE A 162 -6.89 5.84 -0.57
N PRO A 163 -6.33 6.13 -1.76
CA PRO A 163 -6.53 5.38 -3.00
C PRO A 163 -5.57 4.24 -3.25
N ASN A 164 -4.37 4.24 -2.68
CA ASN A 164 -3.24 3.50 -3.26
C ASN A 164 -2.36 2.75 -2.25
N LEU A 165 -2.71 2.74 -0.96
CA LEU A 165 -1.88 2.17 0.08
C LEU A 165 -2.46 0.85 0.57
N SER A 166 -1.64 -0.20 0.57
CA SER A 166 -1.91 -1.48 1.23
C SER A 166 -0.85 -1.74 2.29
N ILE A 167 -1.29 -2.05 3.51
CA ILE A 167 -0.44 -2.37 4.65
C ILE A 167 -0.82 -3.76 5.12
N SER A 168 0.09 -4.71 4.94
CA SER A 168 -0.05 -6.08 5.39
C SER A 168 0.95 -6.35 6.51
N ALA A 169 0.52 -6.16 7.75
CA ALA A 169 1.33 -6.42 8.93
C ALA A 169 1.04 -7.80 9.53
N ILE A 170 2.11 -8.51 9.90
CA ILE A 170 2.05 -9.59 10.88
C ILE A 170 2.38 -8.93 12.22
N LEU A 171 1.41 -8.85 13.14
CA LEU A 171 1.60 -8.19 14.43
C LEU A 171 2.79 -8.80 15.18
N GLY A 172 3.73 -7.96 15.62
CA GLY A 172 4.97 -8.38 16.29
C GLY A 172 6.02 -9.02 15.37
N GLY A 173 5.86 -8.96 14.04
CA GLY A 173 6.74 -9.62 13.07
C GLY A 173 7.19 -8.70 11.93
N GLN A 174 6.86 -9.08 10.70
CA GLN A 174 7.22 -8.37 9.48
C GLN A 174 6.00 -7.73 8.82
N CYS A 175 6.21 -6.67 8.05
CA CYS A 175 5.16 -5.96 7.32
C CYS A 175 5.58 -5.72 5.88
N LEU A 176 4.62 -5.93 4.99
CA LEU A 176 4.67 -5.52 3.60
C LEU A 176 3.80 -4.27 3.45
N ILE A 177 4.38 -3.18 2.99
CA ILE A 177 3.64 -1.99 2.56
C ILE A 177 3.78 -1.83 1.05
N GLY A 178 2.67 -1.67 0.35
CA GLY A 178 2.62 -1.38 -1.08
C GLY A 178 1.91 -0.05 -1.34
N PHE A 179 2.58 0.87 -2.03
CA PHE A 179 1.96 2.04 -2.62
C PHE A 179 1.85 1.84 -4.14
N VAL A 180 0.64 1.67 -4.66
CA VAL A 180 0.38 1.38 -6.07
C VAL A 180 0.03 2.66 -6.82
N TYR A 181 0.96 3.18 -7.63
CA TYR A 181 0.74 4.41 -8.39
C TYR A 181 0.39 4.12 -9.85
N PRO A 182 -0.50 4.92 -10.47
CA PRO A 182 -0.62 4.92 -11.93
C PRO A 182 0.75 5.18 -12.58
N GLY A 183 1.06 4.43 -13.63
CA GLY A 183 2.23 4.70 -14.47
C GLY A 183 1.98 5.85 -15.45
N GLU A 184 2.86 5.97 -16.45
CA GLU A 184 2.73 6.97 -17.53
C GLU A 184 1.44 6.83 -18.33
N THR A 185 0.87 5.62 -18.37
CA THR A 185 -0.39 5.31 -19.03
C THR A 185 -1.35 4.60 -18.07
N SER A 186 -2.64 4.58 -18.42
CA SER A 186 -3.65 3.84 -17.65
C SER A 186 -3.42 2.32 -17.59
N THR A 187 -2.54 1.80 -18.45
CA THR A 187 -2.20 0.38 -18.58
C THR A 187 -0.90 0.01 -17.89
N THR A 188 -0.23 0.94 -17.22
CA THR A 188 1.01 0.69 -16.48
C THR A 188 0.86 1.12 -15.01
N THR A 189 1.72 0.58 -14.16
CA THR A 189 1.78 0.92 -12.74
C THR A 189 3.23 0.96 -12.27
N VAL A 190 3.48 1.76 -11.25
CA VAL A 190 4.71 1.71 -10.45
C VAL A 190 4.30 1.49 -9.01
N THR A 191 4.77 0.40 -8.42
CA THR A 191 4.50 0.09 -7.02
C THR A 191 5.76 0.31 -6.21
N ARG A 192 5.68 1.20 -5.21
CA ARG A 192 6.70 1.34 -4.18
C ARG A 192 6.39 0.33 -3.08
N GLN A 193 7.27 -0.64 -2.92
CA GLN A 193 7.15 -1.72 -1.96
C GLN A 193 8.16 -1.51 -0.82
N LEU A 194 7.69 -1.53 0.41
CA LEU A 194 8.52 -1.49 1.62
C LEU A 194 8.38 -2.80 2.39
N ILE A 195 9.51 -3.30 2.88
CA ILE A 195 9.55 -4.38 3.87
C ILE A 195 10.02 -3.78 5.18
N LEU A 196 9.23 -3.99 6.23
CA LEU A 196 9.51 -3.48 7.57
C LEU A 196 9.54 -4.64 8.57
N SER A 197 10.25 -4.43 9.66
CA SER A 197 10.25 -5.28 10.85
C SER A 197 9.76 -4.49 12.06
N ALA A 198 9.02 -5.15 12.95
CA ALA A 198 8.55 -4.52 14.18
C ALA A 198 9.71 -4.09 15.10
N GLU A 199 10.79 -4.87 15.10
CA GLU A 199 12.04 -4.58 15.82
C GLU A 199 13.21 -4.49 14.83
N ALA A 200 14.23 -3.71 15.15
CA ALA A 200 15.44 -3.64 14.34
C ALA A 200 16.21 -4.98 14.43
N PRO A 201 16.46 -5.68 13.30
CA PRO A 201 17.13 -6.97 13.34
C PRO A 201 18.58 -6.82 13.79
N ALA A 202 18.93 -7.38 14.94
CA ALA A 202 20.23 -7.24 15.57
C ALA A 202 21.13 -8.47 15.29
N THR A 203 20.53 -9.66 15.30
CA THR A 203 21.23 -10.94 15.13
C THR A 203 21.24 -11.40 13.67
N ASP A 204 22.14 -12.32 13.33
CA ASP A 204 22.19 -12.91 11.98
C ASP A 204 20.93 -13.73 11.67
N GLU A 205 20.31 -14.34 12.68
CA GLU A 205 19.05 -15.08 12.54
C GLU A 205 17.86 -14.16 12.25
N GLU A 206 17.76 -13.03 12.95
CA GLU A 206 16.73 -12.02 12.70
C GLU A 206 16.88 -11.42 11.30
N LYS A 207 18.12 -11.13 10.88
CA LYS A 207 18.43 -10.65 9.51
C LYS A 207 18.06 -11.68 8.45
N ALA A 208 18.38 -12.96 8.67
CA ALA A 208 17.99 -14.03 7.75
C ALA A 208 16.47 -14.20 7.66
N THR A 209 15.76 -13.99 8.76
CA THR A 209 14.29 -14.08 8.83
C THR A 209 13.63 -12.97 8.01
N ILE A 210 14.01 -11.71 8.21
CA ILE A 210 13.46 -10.57 7.45
C ILE A 210 13.86 -10.65 5.97
N GLU A 211 15.07 -11.14 5.65
CA GLU A 211 15.49 -11.38 4.26
C GLU A 211 14.63 -12.45 3.60
N SER A 212 14.36 -13.56 4.29
CA SER A 212 13.50 -14.63 3.77
C SER A 212 12.08 -14.13 3.50
N PHE A 213 11.51 -13.35 4.41
CA PHE A 213 10.22 -12.69 4.23
C PHE A 213 10.25 -11.73 3.02
N SER A 214 11.32 -10.94 2.90
CA SER A 214 11.54 -9.99 1.81
C SER A 214 11.62 -10.66 0.44
N GLN A 215 12.30 -11.81 0.33
CA GLN A 215 12.40 -12.58 -0.91
C GLN A 215 11.09 -13.29 -1.26
N MET A 216 10.43 -13.92 -0.27
CA MET A 216 9.13 -14.57 -0.47
C MET A 216 8.08 -13.56 -0.95
N THR A 217 8.05 -12.37 -0.36
CA THR A 217 7.14 -11.29 -0.78
C THR A 217 7.45 -10.78 -2.19
N LEU A 218 8.73 -10.64 -2.55
CA LEU A 218 9.11 -10.25 -3.90
C LEU A 218 8.65 -11.27 -4.94
N GLN A 219 8.85 -12.55 -4.65
CA GLN A 219 8.41 -13.63 -5.53
C GLN A 219 6.88 -13.61 -5.68
N ALA A 220 6.14 -13.54 -4.57
CA ALA A 220 4.68 -13.51 -4.60
C ALA A 220 4.15 -12.33 -5.43
N VAL A 221 4.65 -11.12 -5.18
CA VAL A 221 4.14 -9.92 -5.86
C VAL A 221 4.63 -9.82 -7.31
N ARG A 222 5.94 -9.93 -7.55
CA ARG A 222 6.51 -9.67 -8.88
C ARG A 222 6.34 -10.86 -9.82
N ASP A 223 6.67 -12.06 -9.34
CA ASP A 223 6.79 -13.24 -10.20
C ASP A 223 5.48 -14.01 -10.34
N GLU A 224 4.56 -13.87 -9.37
CA GLU A 224 3.29 -14.56 -9.36
C GLU A 224 2.13 -13.58 -9.70
N ASP A 225 1.89 -12.55 -8.89
CA ASP A 225 0.78 -11.60 -9.14
C ASP A 225 0.96 -10.78 -10.39
N TYR A 226 2.08 -10.05 -10.52
CA TYR A 226 2.24 -9.07 -11.61
C TYR A 226 2.32 -9.75 -12.97
N ALA A 227 2.86 -10.97 -13.00
CA ALA A 227 2.84 -11.81 -14.19
C ALA A 227 1.41 -12.10 -14.65
N LEU A 228 0.48 -12.43 -13.73
CA LEU A 228 -0.92 -12.68 -14.05
C LEU A 228 -1.71 -11.39 -14.33
N VAL A 229 -1.48 -10.34 -13.55
CA VAL A 229 -2.08 -9.01 -13.78
C VAL A 229 -1.73 -8.49 -15.18
N ALA A 230 -0.53 -8.75 -15.70
CA ALA A 230 -0.19 -8.41 -17.08
C ALA A 230 -1.09 -9.12 -18.10
N THR A 231 -1.47 -10.38 -17.85
CA THR A 231 -2.41 -11.11 -18.72
C THR A 231 -3.83 -10.54 -18.61
N VAL A 232 -4.28 -10.18 -17.41
CA VAL A 232 -5.58 -9.53 -17.16
C VAL A 232 -5.63 -8.18 -17.89
N GLN A 233 -4.58 -7.37 -17.76
CA GLN A 233 -4.48 -6.08 -18.43
C GLN A 233 -4.45 -6.21 -19.95
N GLY A 234 -3.82 -7.26 -20.48
CA GLY A 234 -3.87 -7.62 -21.90
C GLY A 234 -5.29 -7.95 -22.36
N ALA A 235 -6.04 -8.75 -21.59
CA ALA A 235 -7.42 -9.10 -21.89
C ALA A 235 -8.36 -7.89 -21.84
N LEU A 236 -8.18 -6.99 -20.87
CA LEU A 236 -8.90 -5.72 -20.78
C LEU A 236 -8.66 -4.85 -22.02
N HIS A 237 -7.41 -4.77 -22.48
CA HIS A 237 -7.05 -3.95 -23.64
C HIS A 237 -7.56 -4.53 -24.97
N ALA A 238 -7.67 -5.86 -25.07
CA ALA A 238 -8.18 -6.53 -26.28
C ALA A 238 -9.63 -6.14 -26.62
N GLY A 239 -10.41 -5.65 -25.65
CA GLY A 239 -11.78 -5.17 -25.87
C GLY A 239 -12.77 -6.27 -26.26
N ALA A 240 -12.39 -7.54 -26.17
CA ALA A 240 -13.25 -8.67 -26.52
C ALA A 240 -14.37 -8.92 -25.49
N ASN A 241 -14.19 -8.45 -24.25
CA ASN A 241 -15.17 -8.52 -23.18
C ASN A 241 -15.71 -7.11 -22.88
N GLU A 242 -17.02 -6.98 -22.74
CA GLU A 242 -17.66 -5.71 -22.35
C GLU A 242 -17.67 -5.48 -20.83
N SER A 243 -17.55 -6.55 -20.04
CA SER A 243 -17.54 -6.49 -18.58
C SER A 243 -16.81 -7.68 -17.97
N PHE A 244 -16.41 -7.53 -16.71
CA PHE A 244 -15.81 -8.56 -15.88
C PHE A 244 -16.62 -8.69 -14.59
N LEU A 245 -16.88 -9.92 -14.16
CA LEU A 245 -17.65 -10.18 -12.95
C LEU A 245 -16.70 -10.32 -11.76
N ILE A 246 -16.83 -9.42 -10.78
CA ILE A 246 -16.20 -9.56 -9.46
C ILE A 246 -17.09 -10.46 -8.59
N GLY A 247 -16.51 -11.50 -8.03
CA GLY A 247 -17.20 -12.53 -7.28
C GLY A 247 -17.75 -12.03 -5.94
N LYS A 248 -18.77 -12.72 -5.42
CA LYS A 248 -19.35 -12.43 -4.09
C LYS A 248 -18.34 -12.61 -2.95
N ASN A 249 -17.32 -13.42 -3.18
CA ASN A 249 -16.19 -13.70 -2.31
C ASN A 249 -15.08 -12.64 -2.36
N GLU A 250 -15.22 -11.60 -3.19
CA GLU A 250 -14.23 -10.52 -3.35
C GLU A 250 -14.80 -9.16 -2.88
N PRO A 251 -15.32 -9.04 -1.65
CA PRO A 251 -16.07 -7.85 -1.22
C PRO A 251 -15.22 -6.58 -1.16
N ALA A 252 -13.91 -6.69 -0.93
CA ALA A 252 -12.98 -5.57 -0.87
C ALA A 252 -12.66 -5.00 -2.27
N VAL A 253 -12.46 -5.86 -3.28
CA VAL A 253 -12.38 -5.44 -4.69
C VAL A 253 -13.65 -4.69 -5.08
N GLN A 254 -14.83 -5.26 -4.78
CA GLN A 254 -16.09 -4.60 -5.10
C GLN A 254 -16.25 -3.24 -4.40
N HIS A 255 -15.88 -3.15 -3.13
CA HIS A 255 -15.94 -1.89 -2.38
C HIS A 255 -15.04 -0.85 -3.02
N TYR A 256 -13.80 -1.21 -3.37
CA TYR A 256 -12.85 -0.32 -4.01
C TYR A 256 -13.37 0.25 -5.34
N HIS A 257 -13.88 -0.60 -6.23
CA HIS A 257 -14.45 -0.14 -7.52
C HIS A 257 -15.70 0.72 -7.34
N ARG A 258 -16.58 0.40 -6.37
CA ARG A 258 -17.73 1.26 -6.04
C ARG A 258 -17.30 2.63 -5.50
N THR A 259 -16.25 2.66 -4.69
CA THR A 259 -15.67 3.91 -4.18
C THR A 259 -15.10 4.76 -5.31
N ILE A 260 -14.33 4.17 -6.24
CA ILE A 260 -13.87 4.86 -7.45
C ILE A 260 -15.06 5.43 -8.23
N ALA A 261 -16.06 4.60 -8.52
CA ALA A 261 -17.23 4.99 -9.30
C ALA A 261 -17.97 6.17 -8.65
N SER A 262 -18.19 6.12 -7.33
CA SER A 262 -18.80 7.21 -6.56
C SER A 262 -18.00 8.51 -6.62
N ILE A 263 -16.67 8.45 -6.55
CA ILE A 263 -15.79 9.64 -6.62
C ILE A 263 -15.76 10.22 -8.04
N CYS A 264 -15.78 9.35 -9.05
CA CYS A 264 -15.79 9.73 -10.47
C CYS A 264 -17.18 10.16 -10.98
N GLY A 265 -18.25 9.91 -10.23
CA GLY A 265 -19.62 10.22 -10.63
C GLY A 265 -20.14 9.33 -11.77
N THR A 266 -19.73 8.06 -11.79
CA THR A 266 -20.07 7.06 -12.83
C THR A 266 -20.87 5.91 -12.27
#